data_AF-A0A1X1Q554-F1
#
_entry.id   AF-A0A1X1Q554-F1
#
_cell.length_a   1.000
_cell.length_b   1.000
_cell.length_c   1.000
_cell.angle_alpha   90.00
_cell.angle_beta   90.00
_cell.angle_gamma   90.00
#
_symmetry.space_group_name_H-M   'P 1'
#
loop_
_entity.id
_entity.type
_entity.pdbx_description
1 polymer ?
#
loop_
_entity_poly.entity_id
_entity_poly.type
_entity_poly.pdbx_seq_one_letter_code
_entity_poly.pdbx_strand_id
1 'polypeptide(L)' 'MRIEKNFTSNHRLREWLDAKSWEFDSTEMFYIWLEHFFEDGNRISVKGAACDFHDCVDVFEADTDK' A
#
# COMPACT_ATOMS: atom_id res chain seq x y z
N MET A 1 17.77 -0.64 -2.91
CA MET A 1 17.25 -0.62 -4.30
C MET A 1 15.88 0.01 -4.22
N ARG A 2 15.63 1.12 -4.91
CA ARG A 2 14.34 1.81 -4.84
C ARG A 2 13.28 1.03 -5.62
N ILE A 3 12.16 0.75 -4.99
CA ILE A 3 10.98 0.16 -5.60
C ILE A 3 10.02 1.29 -6.00
N GLU A 4 9.54 1.23 -7.24
CA GLU A 4 8.50 2.14 -7.72
C GLU A 4 7.33 1.29 -8.25
N LYS A 5 6.15 1.49 -7.67
CA LYS A 5 4.89 0.85 -8.07
C LYS A 5 3.96 1.90 -8.66
N ASN A 6 3.43 1.62 -9.84
CA ASN A 6 2.43 2.45 -10.50
C ASN A 6 1.21 1.59 -10.84
N PHE A 7 0.07 1.98 -10.31
CA PHE A 7 -1.20 1.29 -10.48
C PHE A 7 -2.15 2.10 -11.35
N THR A 8 -2.97 1.42 -12.14
CA THR A 8 -3.97 2.07 -13.00
C THR A 8 -5.25 2.45 -12.24
N SER A 9 -5.43 1.98 -11.00
CA SER A 9 -6.60 2.27 -10.14
C SER A 9 -6.35 1.92 -8.67
N ASN A 10 -7.16 2.47 -7.77
CA ASN A 10 -7.15 2.11 -6.34
C ASN A 10 -7.49 0.63 -6.12
N HIS A 11 -8.33 0.03 -6.96
CA HIS A 11 -8.63 -1.40 -6.86
C HIS A 11 -7.37 -2.26 -7.06
N ARG A 12 -6.52 -1.93 -8.05
CA ARG A 12 -5.24 -2.63 -8.27
C ARG A 12 -4.22 -2.37 -7.15
N LEU A 13 -4.20 -1.16 -6.61
CA LEU A 13 -3.39 -0.84 -5.44
C LEU A 13 -3.83 -1.73 -4.25
N ARG A 14 -5.14 -1.83 -4.01
CA ARG A 14 -5.68 -2.66 -2.94
C ARG A 14 -5.36 -4.13 -3.10
N GLU A 15 -5.56 -4.73 -4.28
CA GLU A 15 -5.18 -6.13 -4.53
C GLU A 15 -3.71 -6.40 -4.18
N TRP A 16 -2.82 -5.43 -4.47
CA TRP A 16 -1.42 -5.54 -4.13
C TRP A 16 -1.16 -5.38 -2.62
N LEU A 17 -1.83 -4.44 -1.95
CA LEU A 17 -1.75 -4.25 -0.50
C LEU A 17 -2.27 -5.49 0.25
N ASP A 18 -3.40 -6.05 -0.19
CA ASP A 18 -3.98 -7.28 0.37
C ASP A 18 -3.03 -8.46 0.20
N ALA A 19 -2.55 -8.72 -1.03
CA ALA A 19 -1.56 -9.75 -1.27
C ALA A 19 -0.30 -9.58 -0.40
N LYS A 20 0.11 -8.32 -0.14
CA LYS A 20 1.23 -8.02 0.76
C LYS A 20 0.89 -8.26 2.22
N SER A 21 -0.31 -7.92 2.70
CA SER A 21 -0.69 -8.13 4.11
C SER A 21 -0.69 -9.61 4.50
N TRP A 22 -0.96 -10.52 3.57
CA TRP A 22 -0.85 -11.97 3.79
C TRP A 22 0.58 -12.46 4.08
N GLU A 23 1.61 -11.64 3.82
CA GLU A 23 3.01 -11.96 4.17
C GLU A 23 3.34 -11.65 5.64
N PHE A 24 2.43 -11.03 6.39
CA PHE A 24 2.65 -10.58 7.77
C PHE A 24 1.72 -11.27 8.76
N ASP A 25 2.19 -11.43 10.00
CA ASP A 25 1.45 -12.09 11.07
C ASP A 25 0.25 -11.26 11.57
N SER A 26 0.23 -9.95 11.29
CA SER A 26 -0.85 -9.04 11.68
C SER A 26 -0.92 -7.81 10.78
N THR A 27 -2.09 -7.15 10.78
CA THR A 27 -2.29 -5.88 10.08
C THR A 27 -1.37 -4.77 10.63
N GLU A 28 -1.10 -4.77 11.94
CA GLU A 28 -0.17 -3.83 12.56
C GLU A 28 1.26 -3.97 11.99
N MET A 29 1.76 -5.20 11.87
CA MET A 29 3.07 -5.47 11.27
C MET A 29 3.12 -5.09 9.79
N PHE A 30 2.02 -5.27 9.06
CA PHE A 30 1.88 -4.81 7.69
C PHE A 30 1.94 -3.28 7.59
N TYR A 31 1.29 -2.54 8.49
CA TYR A 31 1.34 -1.07 8.52
C TYR A 31 2.74 -0.54 8.86
N ILE A 32 3.44 -1.16 9.83
CA ILE A 32 4.84 -0.82 10.13
C ILE A 32 5.72 -1.04 8.89
N TRP A 33 5.54 -2.16 8.18
CA TRP A 33 6.26 -2.40 6.93
C TRP A 33 5.95 -1.35 5.87
N LEU A 34 4.69 -0.97 5.72
CA LEU A 34 4.26 0.00 4.71
C LEU A 34 4.82 1.40 5.01
N GLU A 35 4.88 1.81 6.27
CA GLU A 35 5.52 3.05 6.71
C GLU A 35 7.01 3.05 6.33
N HIS A 36 7.75 2.01 6.75
CA HIS A 36 9.17 1.86 6.39
C HIS A 36 9.40 1.77 4.87
N PHE A 37 8.48 1.17 4.12
CA PHE A 37 8.54 1.13 2.66
C PHE A 37 8.64 2.55 2.08
N PHE A 38 7.88 3.51 2.60
CA PHE A 38 7.97 4.90 2.16
C PHE A 38 9.20 5.63 2.72
N GLU A 39 9.58 5.38 3.98
CA GLU A 39 10.79 5.97 4.59
C GLU A 39 12.08 5.58 3.84
N ASP A 40 12.15 4.36 3.33
CA ASP A 40 13.23 3.86 2.47
C ASP A 40 13.28 4.56 1.09
N GLY A 41 12.34 5.47 0.83
CA GLY A 41 12.24 6.26 -0.40
C GLY A 41 11.55 5.54 -1.55
N ASN A 42 10.93 4.37 -1.30
CA ASN A 42 10.10 3.70 -2.30
C ASN A 42 8.84 4.53 -2.59
N ARG A 43 8.25 4.32 -3.77
CA ARG A 43 7.13 5.13 -4.24
C ARG A 43 5.98 4.29 -4.74
N ILE A 44 4.78 4.72 -4.40
CA ILE A 44 3.53 4.24 -4.96
C ILE A 44 2.87 5.40 -5.69
N SER A 45 2.25 5.09 -6.83
CA SER A 45 1.39 6.04 -7.53
C SER A 45 0.17 5.33 -8.10
N VAL A 46 -0.94 6.05 -8.19
CA VAL A 46 -2.16 5.61 -8.87
C VAL A 46 -2.49 6.62 -9.96
N LYS A 47 -2.59 6.15 -11.21
CA LYS A 47 -2.84 7.01 -12.38
C LYS A 47 -1.87 8.20 -12.47
N GLY A 48 -0.63 7.99 -12.06
CA GLY A 48 0.42 9.02 -12.04
C GLY A 48 0.35 10.01 -10.87
N ALA A 49 -0.66 9.95 -10.02
CA ALA A 49 -0.68 10.68 -8.75
C ALA A 49 0.12 9.90 -7.71
N ALA A 50 1.06 10.55 -7.01
CA ALA A 50 1.80 9.93 -5.93
C ALA A 50 0.84 9.61 -4.76
N CYS A 51 1.05 8.45 -4.14
CA CYS A 51 0.37 8.06 -2.91
C CYS A 51 1.39 8.08 -1.76
N ASP A 52 0.93 8.43 -0.57
CA ASP A 52 1.66 8.23 0.67
C ASP A 52 1.12 7.05 1.48
N PHE A 53 1.63 6.91 2.70
CA PHE A 53 1.20 5.88 3.64
C PHE A 53 -0.31 5.93 3.93
N HIS A 54 -0.86 7.13 4.19
CA HIS A 54 -2.26 7.29 4.57
C HIS A 54 -3.18 6.97 3.38
N ASP A 55 -2.83 7.42 2.17
CA ASP A 55 -3.56 7.06 0.95
C ASP A 55 -3.67 5.53 0.78
N CYS A 56 -2.58 4.81 1.10
CA CYS A 56 -2.56 3.36 0.98
C CYS A 56 -3.40 2.68 2.07
N VAL A 57 -3.36 3.17 3.30
CA VAL A 57 -4.20 2.67 4.41
C VAL A 57 -5.67 2.89 4.10
N ASP A 58 -6.06 4.10 3.69
CA ASP A 58 -7.44 4.43 3.31
C ASP A 58 -7.94 3.49 2.19
N VAL A 59 -7.11 3.22 1.19
CA VAL A 59 -7.44 2.28 0.10
C VAL A 59 -7.58 0.85 0.59
N PHE A 60 -6.76 0.41 1.54
CA PHE A 60 -6.81 -0.94 2.09
C PHE A 60 -8.07 -1.17 2.92
N GLU A 61 -8.41 -0.22 3.80
CA GLU A 61 -9.50 -0.33 4.77
C GLU A 61 -10.90 -0.09 4.17
N ALA A 62 -11.00 0.68 3.07
CA ALA A 62 -12.27 1.07 2.45
C ALA A 62 -13.23 -0.07 2.04
N ASP A 63 -12.79 -1.34 2.11
CA ASP A 63 -13.63 -2.48 1.73
C ASP A 63 -13.40 -3.71 2.64
N THR A 64 -12.77 -3.52 3.81
CA THR A 64 -12.88 -4.44 4.97
C THR A 64 -14.20 -4.28 5.73
N ASP A 65 -14.97 -3.22 5.46
CA ASP A 65 -16.29 -2.94 6.04
C ASP A 65 -17.48 -3.65 5.35
N LYS A 66 -17.25 -4.78 4.64
CA LYS A 66 -18.30 -5.53 3.94
C LYS A 66 -18.50 -6.95 4.45
#